data_AF-A0A136MYM7-F1
#
_entry.id   AF-A0A136MYM7-F1
#
_cell.length_a   1.000
_cell.length_b   1.000
_cell.length_c   1.000
_cell.angle_alpha   90.00
_cell.angle_beta   90.00
_cell.angle_gamma   90.00
#
_symmetry.space_group_name_H-M   'P 1'
#
loop_
_entity.id
_entity.type
_entity.pdbx_description
1 polymer ?
#
loop_
_entity_poly.entity_id
_entity_poly.type
_entity_poly.pdbx_seq_one_letter_code
_entity_poly.pdbx_strand_id
1 'polypeptide(L)'
;MHDVDKKFVHSWEKTRSKGRWIYGLTAGLPFGVFIFIIVNLLNLKNSSFAGVFLTQRAMVQLIEMLVFSVIGFATVKWWMNENTYKKIIDREQNPTEMD
;
A
#
# COMPACT_ATOMS: atom_id res chain seq x y z
N MET A 1 19.71 11.78 13.96
CA MET A 1 18.33 11.34 13.67
C MET A 1 17.30 11.86 14.66
N HIS A 2 16.13 12.28 14.19
CA HIS A 2 14.92 12.43 15.02
C HIS A 2 14.32 11.04 15.34
N ASP A 3 13.61 10.89 16.46
CA ASP A 3 13.09 9.57 16.90
C ASP A 3 12.08 8.93 15.93
N VAL A 4 11.34 9.77 15.21
CA VAL A 4 10.38 9.34 14.17
C VAL A 4 11.11 8.66 13.01
N ASP A 5 12.23 9.22 12.58
CA ASP A 5 13.04 8.71 11.47
C ASP A 5 13.69 7.37 11.85
N LYS A 6 14.19 7.23 13.09
CA LYS A 6 14.70 5.95 13.62
C LYS A 6 13.65 4.84 13.54
N LYS A 7 12.43 5.14 14.00
CA LYS A 7 11.31 4.18 13.98
C LYS A 7 10.93 3.81 12.56
N PHE A 8 10.88 4.78 11.65
CA PHE A 8 10.61 4.53 10.24
C PHE A 8 11.69 3.65 9.61
N VAL A 9 12.96 4.00 9.75
CA VAL A 9 14.11 3.25 9.18
C VAL A 9 14.10 1.81 9.67
N HIS A 10 13.99 1.57 10.98
CA HIS A 10 13.95 0.22 11.54
C HIS A 10 12.78 -0.61 11.01
N SER A 11 11.58 -0.03 10.96
CA SER A 11 10.38 -0.70 10.44
C SER A 11 10.49 -0.98 8.93
N TRP A 12 11.03 -0.03 8.17
CA TRP A 12 11.19 -0.14 6.73
C TRP A 12 12.25 -1.18 6.37
N GLU A 13 13.36 -1.27 7.09
CA GLU A 13 14.37 -2.31 6.90
C GLU A 13 13.82 -3.71 7.10
N LYS A 14 13.02 -3.91 8.17
CA LYS A 14 12.31 -5.17 8.42
C LYS A 14 11.32 -5.51 7.32
N THR A 15 10.71 -4.49 6.69
CA THR A 15 9.79 -4.68 5.57
C THR A 15 10.55 -5.01 4.28
N ARG A 16 11.66 -4.30 4.03
CA ARG A 16 12.55 -4.52 2.88
C ARG A 16 13.15 -5.91 2.86
N SER A 17 13.58 -6.42 4.03
CA SER A 17 14.22 -7.75 4.12
C SER A 17 13.28 -8.89 3.73
N LYS A 18 11.96 -8.69 3.84
CA LYS A 18 10.94 -9.63 3.36
C LYS A 18 10.69 -9.54 1.85
N GLY A 19 11.13 -8.46 1.22
CA GLY A 19 11.02 -8.24 -0.21
C GLY A 19 9.68 -7.64 -0.65
N ARG A 20 9.69 -7.15 -1.90
CA ARG A 20 8.61 -6.36 -2.48
C ARG A 20 7.32 -7.14 -2.73
N TRP A 21 7.42 -8.43 -3.06
CA TRP A 21 6.24 -9.28 -3.27
C TRP A 21 5.44 -9.48 -1.97
N ILE A 22 6.14 -9.77 -0.85
CA ILE A 22 5.48 -9.91 0.45
C ILE A 22 4.86 -8.58 0.89
N TYR A 23 5.53 -7.46 0.64
CA TYR A 23 4.94 -6.14 0.87
C TYR A 23 3.69 -5.90 0.01
N GLY A 24 3.75 -6.24 -1.28
CA GLY A 24 2.61 -6.15 -2.19
C GLY A 24 1.40 -6.93 -1.68
N LEU A 25 1.61 -8.15 -1.22
CA LEU A 25 0.52 -8.97 -0.67
C LEU A 25 -0.02 -8.41 0.66
N THR A 26 0.86 -7.99 1.57
CA THR A 26 0.47 -7.55 2.92
C THR A 26 -0.12 -6.14 2.98
N ALA A 27 0.31 -5.23 2.11
CA ALA A 27 -0.19 -3.85 2.03
C ALA A 27 -1.22 -3.67 0.90
N GLY A 28 -1.00 -4.32 -0.25
CA GLY A 28 -1.84 -4.19 -1.43
C GLY A 28 -3.18 -4.92 -1.30
N LEU A 29 -3.20 -6.17 -0.82
CA LEU A 29 -4.47 -6.92 -0.73
C LEU A 29 -5.50 -6.23 0.18
N PRO A 30 -5.16 -5.80 1.42
CA PRO A 30 -6.12 -5.09 2.26
C PRO A 30 -6.63 -3.80 1.62
N PHE A 31 -5.75 -3.07 0.92
CA PHE A 31 -6.13 -1.86 0.19
C PHE A 31 -7.12 -2.16 -0.94
N GLY A 32 -6.89 -3.23 -1.72
CA GLY A 32 -7.80 -3.67 -2.78
C GLY A 32 -9.19 -4.04 -2.24
N VAL A 33 -9.24 -4.78 -1.13
CA VAL A 33 -10.51 -5.10 -0.43
C VAL A 33 -11.19 -3.83 0.05
N PHE A 34 -10.44 -2.90 0.65
CA PHE A 34 -10.99 -1.63 1.12
C PHE A 34 -11.62 -0.82 -0.02
N ILE A 35 -10.91 -0.66 -1.14
CA ILE A 35 -11.45 0.03 -2.33
C ILE A 35 -12.68 -0.69 -2.87
N PHE A 36 -12.66 -2.02 -2.93
CA PHE A 36 -13.81 -2.82 -3.35
C PHE A 36 -15.05 -2.55 -2.49
N ILE A 37 -14.90 -2.53 -1.17
CA ILE A 37 -15.99 -2.22 -0.24
C ILE A 37 -16.52 -0.81 -0.50
N ILE A 38 -15.64 0.20 -0.54
CA ILE A 38 -16.04 1.59 -0.74
C ILE A 38 -16.81 1.78 -2.05
N VAL A 39 -16.28 1.27 -3.16
CA VAL A 39 -16.92 1.39 -4.48
C VAL A 39 -18.29 0.71 -4.50
N ASN A 40 -18.41 -0.47 -3.88
CA ASN A 40 -19.68 -1.21 -3.86
C ASN A 40 -20.70 -0.63 -2.89
N LEU A 41 -20.27 -0.04 -1.77
CA LEU A 41 -21.17 0.70 -0.88
C LEU A 41 -21.87 1.86 -1.60
N LEU A 42 -21.19 2.54 -2.53
CA LEU A 42 -21.81 3.59 -3.35
C LEU A 42 -22.93 3.07 -4.26
N ASN A 43 -22.88 1.78 -4.64
CA ASN A 43 -23.88 1.15 -5.50
C ASN A 43 -25.11 0.63 -4.75
N LEU A 44 -25.06 0.54 -3.41
CA LEU A 44 -26.19 0.06 -2.59
C LEU A 44 -27.44 0.96 -2.67
N LYS A 45 -27.29 2.23 -3.06
CA LYS A 45 -28.44 3.14 -3.20
C LYS A 45 -29.48 2.63 -4.21
N ASN A 46 -29.03 1.88 -5.22
CA ASN A 46 -29.86 1.44 -6.34
C ASN A 46 -30.00 -0.09 -6.42
N SER A 47 -29.45 -0.85 -5.46
CA SER A 47 -29.36 -2.31 -5.55
C SER A 47 -29.31 -2.97 -4.17
N SER A 48 -29.76 -4.21 -4.08
CA SER A 48 -29.66 -4.98 -2.83
C SER A 48 -28.22 -5.40 -2.55
N PHE A 49 -27.91 -5.68 -1.28
CA PHE A 49 -26.59 -6.17 -0.87
C PHE A 49 -26.11 -7.37 -1.69
N ALA A 50 -26.99 -8.37 -1.88
CA ALA A 50 -26.66 -9.55 -2.67
C ALA A 50 -26.39 -9.20 -4.14
N GLY A 51 -27.14 -8.27 -4.72
CA GLY A 51 -26.95 -7.81 -6.10
C GLY A 51 -25.62 -7.06 -6.31
N VAL A 52 -25.04 -6.53 -5.24
CA VAL A 52 -23.78 -5.77 -5.29
C VAL A 52 -22.57 -6.63 -4.91
N PHE A 53 -22.66 -7.45 -3.87
CA PHE A 53 -21.51 -8.16 -3.31
C PHE A 53 -21.43 -9.65 -3.67
N LEU A 54 -22.54 -10.30 -4.00
CA LEU A 54 -22.63 -11.76 -4.17
C LEU A 54 -22.85 -12.19 -5.62
N THR A 55 -22.45 -11.35 -6.57
CA THR A 55 -22.56 -11.65 -8.00
C THR A 55 -21.21 -12.06 -8.59
N GLN A 56 -21.24 -12.83 -9.69
CA GLN A 56 -20.02 -13.16 -10.43
C GLN A 56 -19.25 -11.89 -10.87
N ARG A 57 -19.98 -10.82 -11.24
CA ARG A 57 -19.38 -9.54 -11.61
C ARG A 57 -18.64 -8.90 -10.43
N ALA A 58 -19.21 -8.95 -9.23
CA ALA A 58 -18.56 -8.46 -8.02
C ALA A 58 -17.27 -9.25 -7.71
N MET A 59 -17.28 -10.57 -7.92
CA MET A 59 -16.10 -11.41 -7.74
C MET A 59 -14.98 -11.06 -8.73
N VAL A 60 -15.31 -10.86 -10.01
CA VAL A 60 -14.34 -10.42 -11.04
C VAL A 60 -13.76 -9.06 -10.67
N GLN A 61 -14.62 -8.10 -10.31
CA GLN A 61 -14.18 -6.75 -9.89
C GLN A 61 -13.28 -6.80 -8.66
N LEU A 62 -13.58 -7.66 -7.67
CA LEU A 62 -12.72 -7.84 -6.49
C LEU A 62 -11.33 -8.33 -6.92
N ILE A 63 -11.25 -9.36 -7.77
CA ILE A 63 -9.97 -9.89 -8.26
C ILE A 63 -9.18 -8.80 -9.00
N GLU A 64 -9.82 -8.03 -9.88
CA GLU A 64 -9.18 -6.91 -10.57
C GLU A 64 -8.62 -5.89 -9.58
N MET A 65 -9.41 -5.48 -8.59
CA MET A 65 -8.97 -4.52 -7.56
C MET A 65 -7.81 -5.03 -6.72
N LEU A 66 -7.79 -6.33 -6.39
CA LEU A 66 -6.67 -6.96 -5.69
C LEU A 66 -5.40 -6.98 -6.54
N VAL A 67 -5.50 -7.31 -7.83
CA VAL A 67 -4.35 -7.31 -8.74
C VAL A 67 -3.81 -5.89 -8.91
N PHE A 68 -4.68 -4.91 -9.17
CA PHE A 68 -4.28 -3.51 -9.31
C PHE A 68 -3.72 -2.92 -8.02
N SER A 69 -4.20 -3.31 -6.85
CA SER A 69 -3.66 -2.82 -5.58
C SER A 69 -2.30 -3.43 -5.24
N VAL A 70 -2.09 -4.71 -5.51
CA VAL A 70 -0.79 -5.39 -5.30
C VAL A 70 0.26 -4.85 -6.27
N ILE A 71 -0.10 -4.67 -7.55
CA ILE A 71 0.87 -4.22 -8.57
C ILE A 71 1.02 -2.69 -8.53
N GLY A 72 -0.08 -1.94 -8.55
CA GLY A 72 -0.06 -0.48 -8.65
C GLY A 72 0.22 0.21 -7.32
N PHE A 73 -0.72 0.12 -6.37
CA PHE A 73 -0.62 0.84 -5.10
C PHE A 73 0.64 0.45 -4.31
N ALA A 74 0.91 -0.85 -4.15
CA ALA A 74 2.08 -1.27 -3.38
C ALA A 74 3.41 -0.90 -4.08
N THR A 75 3.46 -0.85 -5.42
CA THR A 75 4.63 -0.34 -6.14
C THR A 75 4.89 1.13 -5.85
N VAL A 76 3.86 1.97 -5.95
CA VAL A 76 3.99 3.40 -5.68
C VAL A 76 4.41 3.62 -4.23
N LYS A 77 3.75 2.96 -3.28
CA LYS A 77 4.08 3.06 -1.86
C LYS A 77 5.48 2.57 -1.53
N TRP A 78 5.90 1.46 -2.13
CA TRP A 78 7.27 0.95 -1.98
C TRP A 78 8.29 1.98 -2.43
N TRP A 79 8.09 2.56 -3.63
CA TRP A 79 8.99 3.57 -4.18
C TRP A 79 9.05 4.83 -3.30
N MET A 80 7.91 5.32 -2.82
CA MET A 80 7.87 6.45 -1.90
C MET A 80 8.65 6.17 -0.61
N ASN A 81 8.43 5.01 0.00
CA ASN A 81 9.11 4.62 1.24
C ASN A 81 10.61 4.44 1.01
N GLU A 82 11.02 3.86 -0.12
CA GLU A 82 12.42 3.70 -0.49
C GLU A 82 13.13 5.03 -0.68
N ASN A 83 12.46 6.00 -1.32
CA ASN A 83 13.00 7.35 -1.48
C ASN A 83 13.13 8.07 -0.14
N THR A 84 12.11 7.96 0.73
CA THR A 84 12.19 8.53 2.08
C THR A 84 13.33 7.90 2.88
N TYR A 85 13.49 6.58 2.80
CA TYR A 85 14.58 5.87 3.45
C TYR A 85 15.95 6.38 2.99
N LYS A 86 16.19 6.45 1.67
CA LYS A 86 17.44 6.97 1.11
C LYS A 86 17.74 8.39 1.58
N LYS A 87 16.76 9.30 1.49
CA LYS A 87 16.91 10.68 1.96
C LYS A 87 17.28 10.76 3.44
N ILE A 88 16.70 9.90 4.27
CA ILE A 88 17.01 9.87 5.70
C ILE A 88 18.46 9.41 5.91
N ILE A 89 18.88 8.32 5.26
CA ILE A 89 20.24 7.77 5.40
C ILE A 89 21.30 8.74 4.85
N ASP A 90 21.08 9.33 3.67
CA ASP A 90 22.01 10.27 3.04
C ASP A 90 22.27 11.48 3.95
N ARG A 91 21.22 12.00 4.59
CA ARG A 91 21.31 13.09 5.58
C ARG A 91 22.11 12.70 6.82
N GLU A 92 22.08 11.44 7.23
CA GLU A 92 22.88 10.98 8.37
C GLU A 92 24.35 10.79 8.01
N GLN A 93 24.64 10.43 6.76
CA GLN A 93 26.00 10.21 6.28
C GLN A 93 26.71 11.51 5.88
N ASN A 94 25.96 12.52 5.39
CA ASN A 94 26.51 13.82 4.93
C ASN A 94 25.87 15.00 5.70
N PRO A 95 26.15 15.16 7.01
CA PRO A 95 25.51 16.20 7.82
C PRO A 95 25.92 17.64 7.45
N THR A 96 27.04 17.85 6.76
CA THR A 96 27.64 19.17 6.47
C THR A 96 27.19 19.83 5.16
N GLU A 97 26.35 19.21 4.33
CA GLU A 97 25.85 19.79 3.06
C GLU A 97 24.47 20.47 3.20
N MET A 98 23.97 20.64 4.42
CA MET A 98 22.62 21.16 4.66
C MET A 98 22.57 22.43 5.54
N ASP A 99 23.70 23.12 5.70
CA ASP A 99 23.75 24.48 6.25
C ASP A 99 23.61 25.53 5.14
#